data_AF-A0A9D3MDX0-F1
#
_entry.id   AF-A0A9D3MDX0-F1
#
_cell.length_a   1.000
_cell.length_b   1.000
_cell.length_c   1.000
_cell.angle_alpha   90.00
_cell.angle_beta   90.00
_cell.angle_gamma   90.00
#
_symmetry.space_group_name_H-M   'P 1'
#
loop_
_entity.id
_entity.type
_entity.pdbx_description
1 polymer ?
#
loop_
_entity_poly.entity_id
_entity_poly.type
_entity_poly.pdbx_seq_one_letter_code
_entity_poly.pdbx_strand_id
1 'polypeptide(L)'
;MQYRYSGSSANQGLWRFCINHKCHAHTVTVAFWDATRAFMLLSVLSCFAGVLLGLSAFANGTSRRVRTGGIALILSGFLALLALSIYTGVTVNFFGKRFLDWRFSWSYILAWVGIILAFAAGVFQMCAYQKNATGPPTPNIAES
;
A
#
# COMPACT_ATOMS: atom_id res chain seq x y z
N MET A 1 -3.72 -14.85 5.72
CA MET A 1 -4.22 -16.15 5.22
C MET A 1 -5.07 -16.83 6.28
N GLN A 2 -5.96 -17.72 5.87
CA GLN A 2 -6.73 -18.59 6.74
C GLN A 2 -6.40 -20.04 6.37
N TYR A 3 -6.18 -20.90 7.36
CA TYR A 3 -5.87 -22.32 7.13
C TYR A 3 -6.40 -23.16 8.30
N ARG A 4 -6.56 -24.47 8.10
CA ARG A 4 -6.85 -25.39 9.21
C ARG A 4 -5.55 -26.00 9.75
N TYR A 5 -5.39 -25.98 11.08
CA TYR A 5 -4.29 -26.61 11.79
C TYR A 5 -4.84 -27.55 12.85
N SER A 6 -4.55 -28.86 12.72
CA SER A 6 -5.01 -29.91 13.64
C SER A 6 -6.53 -29.82 13.94
N GLY A 7 -7.34 -29.76 12.89
CA GLY A 7 -8.80 -29.66 12.98
C GLY A 7 -9.34 -28.29 13.44
N SER A 8 -8.51 -27.34 13.84
CA SER A 8 -8.90 -26.01 14.31
C SER A 8 -8.68 -24.92 13.26
N SER A 9 -9.50 -23.86 13.25
CA SER A 9 -9.31 -22.71 12.36
C SER A 9 -8.14 -21.84 12.83
N ALA A 10 -7.28 -21.45 11.90
CA ALA A 10 -6.14 -20.59 12.13
C ALA A 10 -6.15 -19.40 11.17
N ASN A 11 -5.91 -18.20 11.70
CA ASN A 11 -5.81 -16.96 10.95
C ASN A 11 -4.40 -16.41 11.11
N GLN A 12 -3.67 -16.25 10.01
CA GLN A 12 -2.32 -15.70 10.02
C GLN A 12 -2.28 -14.36 9.30
N GLY A 13 -1.90 -13.32 10.03
CA GLY A 13 -1.55 -12.00 9.50
C GLY A 13 -0.03 -11.85 9.34
N LEU A 14 0.40 -10.64 8.98
CA LEU A 14 1.82 -10.31 8.80
C LEU A 14 2.60 -10.28 10.13
N TRP A 15 1.93 -9.85 11.20
CA TRP A 15 2.54 -9.55 12.50
C TRP A 15 2.19 -10.58 13.57
N ARG A 16 0.99 -11.16 13.48
CA ARG A 16 0.41 -12.09 14.45
C ARG A 16 -0.31 -13.21 13.73
N PHE A 17 -0.32 -14.38 14.35
CA PHE A 17 -1.15 -15.49 13.96
C PHE A 17 -2.04 -15.88 15.14
N CYS A 18 -3.26 -16.32 14.87
CA CYS A 18 -4.22 -16.73 15.87
C CYS A 18 -4.72 -18.13 15.58
N ILE A 19 -4.70 -19.00 16.59
CA ILE A 19 -5.13 -20.39 16.54
C ILE A 19 -5.99 -20.63 17.78
N ASN A 20 -7.15 -21.25 17.65
CA ASN A 20 -8.04 -21.55 18.79
C ASN A 20 -8.32 -20.32 19.68
N HIS A 21 -8.69 -19.20 19.05
CA HIS A 21 -8.97 -17.91 19.70
C HIS A 21 -7.81 -17.30 20.51
N LYS A 22 -6.61 -17.87 20.46
CA LYS A 22 -5.40 -17.32 21.06
C LYS A 22 -4.49 -16.76 19.99
N CYS A 23 -4.01 -15.53 20.19
CA CYS A 23 -3.14 -14.84 19.25
C CYS A 23 -1.71 -14.80 19.77
N HIS A 24 -0.79 -15.17 18.89
CA HIS A 24 0.63 -15.27 19.16
C HIS A 24 1.41 -14.38 18.18
N ALA A 25 2.50 -13.79 18.66
CA ALA A 25 3.45 -13.09 17.80
C ALA A 25 4.31 -14.12 17.05
N HIS A 26 4.72 -13.78 15.83
CA HIS A 26 5.72 -14.59 15.12
C HIS A 26 7.07 -14.47 15.85
N THR A 27 7.50 -15.53 16.54
CA THR A 27 8.76 -15.59 17.31
C THR A 27 9.97 -15.91 16.45
N VAL A 28 9.77 -16.50 15.26
CA VAL A 28 10.83 -16.78 14.28
C VAL A 28 10.47 -16.10 12.98
N THR A 29 11.00 -14.91 12.76
CA THR A 29 10.83 -14.17 11.50
C THR A 29 11.89 -14.63 10.52
N VAL A 30 11.49 -15.47 9.57
CA VAL A 30 12.31 -15.76 8.39
C VAL A 30 12.51 -14.45 7.62
N ALA A 31 13.71 -14.20 7.08
CA ALA A 31 14.11 -12.93 6.47
C ALA A 31 13.10 -12.36 5.44
N PHE A 32 12.34 -13.22 4.75
CA PHE A 32 11.31 -12.78 3.80
C PHE A 32 10.13 -12.03 4.45
N TRP A 33 9.75 -12.39 5.69
CA TRP A 33 8.69 -11.68 6.42
C TRP A 33 9.13 -10.28 6.76
N ASP A 34 10.42 -10.11 7.07
CA ASP A 34 10.99 -8.82 7.44
C ASP A 34 11.03 -7.88 6.23
N ALA A 35 11.46 -8.38 5.06
CA ALA A 35 11.38 -7.64 3.80
C ALA A 35 9.93 -7.21 3.47
N THR A 36 8.98 -8.13 3.58
CA THR A 36 7.55 -7.82 3.31
C THR A 36 7.01 -6.76 4.27
N ARG A 37 7.38 -6.83 5.56
CA ARG A 37 7.01 -5.83 6.58
C ARG A 37 7.61 -4.47 6.28
N ALA A 38 8.89 -4.43 5.94
CA ALA A 38 9.58 -3.19 5.58
C ALA A 38 8.92 -2.51 4.37
N PHE A 39 8.65 -3.26 3.29
CA PHE A 39 7.98 -2.69 2.11
C PHE A 39 6.56 -2.20 2.41
N MET A 40 5.78 -2.93 3.23
CA MET A 40 4.45 -2.48 3.64
C MET A 40 4.52 -1.19 4.48
N LEU A 41 5.47 -1.09 5.41
CA LEU A 41 5.65 0.12 6.22
C LEU A 41 6.07 1.32 5.37
N LEU A 42 7.03 1.13 4.46
CA LEU A 42 7.46 2.17 3.51
C LEU A 42 6.31 2.61 2.60
N SER A 43 5.47 1.67 2.16
CA SER A 43 4.26 1.98 1.39
C SER A 43 3.28 2.83 2.21
N VAL A 44 3.00 2.49 3.47
CA VAL A 44 2.09 3.27 4.32
C VAL A 44 2.63 4.68 4.57
N LEU A 45 3.92 4.82 4.88
CA LEU A 45 4.56 6.12 5.10
C LEU A 45 4.55 6.99 3.84
N SER A 46 4.86 6.42 2.69
CA SER A 46 4.83 7.15 1.41
C SER A 46 3.40 7.52 0.98
N CYS A 47 2.42 6.65 1.23
CA CYS A 47 1.01 6.94 1.00
C CYS A 47 0.55 8.10 1.89
N PHE A 48 0.86 8.06 3.18
CA PHE A 48 0.53 9.14 4.11
C PHE A 48 1.15 10.48 3.69
N ALA A 49 2.45 10.48 3.35
CA ALA A 49 3.12 11.66 2.82
C ALA A 49 2.47 12.16 1.52
N GLY A 50 2.12 11.25 0.60
CA GLY A 50 1.47 11.58 -0.67
C GLY A 50 0.10 12.22 -0.50
N VAL A 51 -0.70 11.72 0.46
CA VAL A 51 -2.01 12.31 0.80
C VAL A 51 -1.84 13.69 1.44
N LEU A 52 -0.92 13.85 2.41
CA LEU A 52 -0.66 15.14 3.05
C LEU A 52 -0.17 16.19 2.04
N LEU A 53 0.75 15.81 1.16
CA LEU A 53 1.25 16.70 0.12
C LEU A 53 0.14 17.07 -0.88
N GLY A 54 -0.70 16.11 -1.27
CA GLY A 54 -1.87 16.36 -2.10
C GLY A 54 -2.83 17.37 -1.45
N LEU A 55 -3.26 17.13 -0.21
CA LEU A 55 -4.14 18.03 0.54
C LEU A 55 -3.53 19.43 0.73
N SER A 56 -2.26 19.50 1.10
CA SER A 56 -1.55 20.78 1.28
C SER A 56 -1.43 21.59 -0.01
N ALA A 57 -1.43 20.93 -1.16
CA ALA A 57 -1.36 21.58 -2.45
C ALA A 57 -2.71 22.19 -2.87
N PHE A 58 -3.83 21.60 -2.45
CA PHE A 58 -5.16 22.21 -2.60
C PHE A 58 -5.31 23.46 -1.73
N ALA A 59 -4.71 23.49 -0.53
CA ALA A 59 -4.77 24.64 0.36
C ALA A 59 -3.84 25.79 -0.06
N ASN A 60 -2.60 25.50 -0.47
CA ASN A 60 -1.55 26.51 -0.71
C ASN A 60 -1.15 26.67 -2.19
N GLY A 61 -1.93 26.14 -3.14
CA GLY A 61 -1.78 26.40 -4.59
C GLY A 61 -0.46 25.95 -5.25
N THR A 62 0.38 25.17 -4.55
CA THR A 62 1.73 24.85 -5.07
C THR A 62 1.70 23.62 -5.98
N SER A 63 1.84 23.82 -7.29
CA SER A 63 1.90 22.76 -8.30
C SER A 63 3.00 21.71 -8.03
N ARG A 64 4.16 22.13 -7.51
CA ARG A 64 5.27 21.23 -7.13
C ARG A 64 4.87 20.18 -6.09
N ARG A 65 4.02 20.55 -5.12
CA ARG A 65 3.56 19.64 -4.05
C ARG A 65 2.60 18.57 -4.59
N VAL A 66 1.75 18.93 -5.57
CA VAL A 66 0.89 17.97 -6.27
C VAL A 66 1.74 16.92 -7.01
N ARG A 67 2.80 17.35 -7.71
CA ARG A 67 3.70 16.43 -8.41
C ARG A 67 4.42 15.48 -7.44
N THR A 68 4.99 16.01 -6.36
CA THR A 68 5.67 15.17 -5.35
C THR A 68 4.70 14.23 -4.65
N GLY A 69 3.48 14.68 -4.32
CA GLY A 69 2.42 13.85 -3.75
C GLY A 69 2.00 12.71 -4.68
N GLY A 70 1.85 12.99 -5.97
CA GLY A 70 1.55 11.99 -7.00
C GLY A 70 2.65 10.93 -7.15
N ILE A 71 3.92 11.34 -7.17
CA ILE A 71 5.06 10.40 -7.20
C ILE A 71 5.06 9.52 -5.96
N ALA A 72 4.87 10.12 -4.76
CA ALA A 72 4.84 9.38 -3.51
C ALA A 72 3.71 8.33 -3.48
N LEU A 73 2.52 8.65 -4.02
CA LEU A 73 1.41 7.70 -4.13
C LEU A 73 1.70 6.57 -5.12
N ILE A 74 2.26 6.86 -6.29
CA ILE A 74 2.64 5.83 -7.27
C ILE A 74 3.71 4.90 -6.67
N LEU A 75 4.72 5.47 -6.01
CA LEU A 75 5.75 4.71 -5.32
C LEU A 75 5.15 3.85 -4.21
N SER A 76 4.19 4.39 -3.44
CA SER A 76 3.49 3.64 -2.39
C SER A 76 2.74 2.43 -2.95
N GLY A 77 2.06 2.59 -4.08
CA GLY A 77 1.35 1.51 -4.77
C GLY A 77 2.29 0.44 -5.28
N PHE A 78 3.44 0.82 -5.85
CA PHE A 78 4.46 -0.11 -6.32
C PHE A 78 5.09 -0.91 -5.16
N LEU A 79 5.42 -0.24 -4.05
CA LEU A 79 5.95 -0.90 -2.86
C LEU A 79 4.93 -1.89 -2.23
N ALA A 80 3.66 -1.50 -2.19
CA ALA A 80 2.58 -2.39 -1.73
C ALA A 80 2.39 -3.59 -2.67
N LEU A 81 2.45 -3.39 -4.00
CA LEU A 81 2.41 -4.47 -4.98
C LEU A 81 3.56 -5.46 -4.80
N LEU A 82 4.79 -4.96 -4.62
CA LEU A 82 5.95 -5.81 -4.36
C LEU A 82 5.78 -6.62 -3.08
N ALA A 83 5.36 -5.97 -1.98
CA ALA A 83 5.11 -6.66 -0.72
C ALA A 83 4.02 -7.73 -0.87
N LEU A 84 2.92 -7.41 -1.55
CA LEU A 84 1.82 -8.33 -1.78
C LEU A 84 2.23 -9.50 -2.70
N SER A 85 3.07 -9.25 -3.69
CA SER A 85 3.60 -10.26 -4.61
C SER A 85 4.52 -11.23 -3.89
N ILE A 86 5.44 -10.73 -3.06
CA ILE A 86 6.32 -11.57 -2.21
C ILE A 86 5.46 -12.41 -1.26
N TYR A 87 4.50 -11.78 -0.57
CA TYR A 87 3.57 -12.48 0.33
C TYR A 87 2.80 -13.59 -0.40
N THR A 88 2.29 -13.31 -1.61
CA THR A 88 1.54 -14.28 -2.42
C THR A 88 2.44 -15.43 -2.86
N GLY A 89 3.62 -15.14 -3.40
CA GLY A 89 4.56 -16.15 -3.88
C GLY A 89 5.00 -17.10 -2.77
N VAL A 90 5.32 -16.56 -1.58
CA VAL A 90 5.66 -17.38 -0.42
C VAL A 90 4.46 -18.18 0.09
N THR A 91 3.28 -17.56 0.15
CA THR A 91 2.06 -18.24 0.59
C THR A 91 1.76 -19.45 -0.30
N VAL A 92 1.78 -19.27 -1.62
CA VAL A 92 1.47 -20.35 -2.57
C VAL A 92 2.56 -21.43 -2.56
N ASN A 93 3.85 -21.03 -2.58
CA ASN A 93 4.94 -22.00 -2.73
C ASN A 93 5.22 -22.82 -1.46
N PHE A 94 5.04 -22.23 -0.27
CA PHE A 94 5.28 -22.93 1.01
C PHE A 94 4.01 -23.48 1.63
N PHE A 95 2.97 -22.65 1.76
CA PHE A 95 1.76 -23.04 2.49
C PHE A 95 0.82 -23.85 1.62
N GLY A 96 0.76 -23.54 0.32
CA GLY A 96 -0.06 -24.30 -0.62
C GLY A 96 0.36 -25.76 -0.79
N LYS A 97 1.62 -26.08 -0.50
CA LYS A 97 2.12 -27.46 -0.48
C LYS A 97 1.93 -28.16 0.88
N ARG A 98 1.72 -27.39 1.94
CA ARG A 98 1.75 -27.89 3.34
C ARG A 98 0.37 -28.02 3.98
N PHE A 99 -0.61 -27.26 3.50
CA PHE A 99 -1.97 -27.26 4.01
C PHE A 99 -2.95 -27.57 2.88
N LEU A 100 -3.84 -28.55 3.10
CA LEU A 100 -4.89 -28.93 2.14
C LEU A 100 -5.99 -27.86 2.06
N ASP A 101 -6.45 -27.34 3.22
CA ASP A 101 -7.51 -26.33 3.31
C ASP A 101 -6.93 -24.96 3.69
N TRP A 102 -6.43 -24.21 2.70
CA TRP A 102 -5.93 -22.84 2.88
C TRP A 102 -6.63 -21.85 1.93
N ARG A 103 -6.88 -20.62 2.40
CA ARG A 103 -7.42 -19.53 1.61
C ARG A 103 -6.81 -18.18 1.98
N PHE A 104 -6.86 -17.23 1.05
CA PHE A 104 -6.54 -15.84 1.35
C PHE A 104 -7.62 -15.22 2.25
N SER A 105 -7.19 -14.38 3.19
CA SER A 105 -8.10 -13.69 4.12
C SER A 105 -8.62 -12.40 3.49
N TRP A 106 -9.66 -11.79 4.08
CA TRP A 106 -10.23 -10.51 3.63
C TRP A 106 -9.18 -9.38 3.49
N SER A 107 -8.18 -9.36 4.36
CA SER A 107 -7.09 -8.38 4.30
C SER A 107 -6.30 -8.41 2.99
N TYR A 108 -6.28 -9.55 2.28
CA TYR A 108 -5.67 -9.67 0.96
C TYR A 108 -6.44 -8.89 -0.11
N ILE A 109 -7.78 -8.97 -0.07
CA ILE A 109 -8.66 -8.23 -0.97
C ILE A 109 -8.53 -6.73 -0.71
N LEU A 110 -8.53 -6.33 0.57
CA LEU A 110 -8.31 -4.94 0.96
C LEU A 110 -6.97 -4.40 0.49
N ALA A 111 -5.89 -5.21 0.51
CA ALA A 111 -4.60 -4.79 -0.01
C ALA A 111 -4.64 -4.50 -1.52
N TRP A 112 -5.28 -5.36 -2.32
CA TRP A 112 -5.48 -5.13 -3.75
C TRP A 112 -6.30 -3.87 -4.02
N VAL A 113 -7.40 -3.67 -3.30
CA VAL A 113 -8.22 -2.46 -3.42
C VAL A 113 -7.40 -1.22 -3.07
N GLY A 114 -6.64 -1.25 -1.97
CA GLY A 114 -5.79 -0.14 -1.55
C GLY A 114 -4.72 0.22 -2.59
N ILE A 115 -4.10 -0.79 -3.22
CA ILE A 115 -3.14 -0.59 -4.31
C ILE A 115 -3.79 0.13 -5.50
N ILE A 116 -4.95 -0.33 -5.96
CA ILE A 116 -5.66 0.29 -7.09
C ILE A 116 -6.00 1.74 -6.77
N LEU A 117 -6.49 2.01 -5.55
CA LEU A 117 -6.80 3.36 -5.08
C LEU A 117 -5.56 4.25 -5.03
N ALA A 118 -4.43 3.75 -4.55
CA ALA A 118 -3.17 4.50 -4.50
C ALA A 118 -2.66 4.87 -5.90
N PHE A 119 -2.71 3.93 -6.86
CA PHE A 119 -2.35 4.21 -8.26
C PHE A 119 -3.29 5.22 -8.89
N ALA A 120 -4.60 5.04 -8.75
CA ALA A 120 -5.59 5.97 -9.29
C ALA A 120 -5.37 7.38 -8.73
N ALA A 121 -5.24 7.52 -7.41
CA ALA A 121 -4.98 8.80 -6.76
C ALA A 121 -3.66 9.44 -7.22
N GLY A 122 -2.58 8.66 -7.36
CA GLY A 122 -1.30 9.15 -7.87
C GLY A 122 -1.38 9.65 -9.31
N VAL A 123 -2.08 8.92 -10.19
CA VAL A 123 -2.33 9.34 -11.58
C VAL A 123 -3.19 10.60 -11.63
N PHE A 124 -4.26 10.69 -10.84
CA PHE A 124 -5.10 11.89 -10.78
C PHE A 124 -4.31 13.13 -10.35
N GLN A 125 -3.42 13.00 -9.36
CA GLN A 125 -2.55 14.11 -8.96
C GLN A 125 -1.58 14.52 -10.08
N MET A 126 -1.03 13.56 -10.84
CA MET A 126 -0.18 13.87 -11.99
C MET A 126 -0.94 14.59 -13.12
N CYS A 127 -2.16 14.14 -13.43
CA CYS A 127 -3.01 14.81 -14.41
C CYS A 127 -3.40 16.22 -13.96
N ALA A 128 -3.71 16.41 -12.68
CA ALA A 128 -4.00 17.73 -12.10
C ALA A 128 -2.78 18.65 -12.19
N TYR A 129 -1.58 18.13 -11.91
CA TYR A 129 -0.34 18.88 -12.09
C TYR A 129 -0.13 19.29 -13.56
N GLN A 130 -0.33 18.38 -14.51
CA GLN A 130 -0.19 18.71 -15.93
C GLN A 130 -1.15 19.82 -16.37
N LYS A 131 -2.43 19.73 -15.97
CA LYS A 131 -3.42 20.78 -16.25
C LYS A 131 -3.02 22.13 -15.67
N ASN A 132 -2.50 22.16 -14.44
CA ASN A 132 -2.02 23.39 -13.80
C ASN A 132 -0.73 23.93 -14.44
N ALA A 133 0.11 23.07 -15.02
CA ALA A 133 1.33 23.47 -15.72
C ALA A 133 1.06 23.98 -17.15
N THR A 134 -0.01 23.53 -17.79
CA THR A 134 -0.41 23.95 -19.15
C THR A 134 -1.46 25.08 -19.15
N GLY A 135 -1.92 25.53 -17.99
CA GLY A 135 -2.83 26.67 -17.88
C GLY A 135 -2.14 27.97 -18.33
N PRO A 136 -2.85 28.89 -19.02
CA PRO A 136 -2.25 30.14 -19.48
C PRO A 136 -1.69 30.94 -18.29
N PRO A 137 -0.54 31.62 -18.45
CA PRO A 137 -0.01 32.49 -17.41
C PRO A 137 -1.07 33.54 -17.07
N THR A 138 -1.38 33.68 -15.77
CA THR A 138 -2.20 34.78 -15.27
C THR A 138 -1.60 36.09 -15.76
N PRO A 139 -2.36 36.97 -16.45
CA PRO A 139 -1.86 38.27 -16.83
C PRO A 139 -1.49 39.00 -15.54
N ASN A 140 -0.22 39.40 -15.44
CA ASN A 140 0.23 40.34 -14.42
C ASN A 140 -0.61 41.61 -14.60
N ILE A 141 -1.62 41.79 -13.74
CA ILE A 141 -2.20 43.11 -13.54
C ILE A 141 -1.14 43.87 -12.76
N ALA A 142 -0.23 44.49 -13.51
CA ALA A 142 0.58 45.59 -13.01
C ALA A 142 -0.41 46.74 -12.76
N GLU A 143 -0.78 46.94 -11.50
CA GLU A 143 -1.40 48.18 -11.05
C GLU A 143 -0.42 49.33 -11.31
N SER A 144 -0.94 50.31 -12.06
CA SER A 144 -0.36 51.59 -12.45
C SER A 144 -0.05 52.51 -11.29
#